data_AF-A0A8H7RQT1-F1
#
_entry.id   AF-A0A8H7RQT1-F1
#
_cell.length_a   1.000
_cell.length_b   1.000
_cell.length_c   1.000
_cell.angle_alpha   90.00
_cell.angle_beta   90.00
_cell.angle_gamma   90.00
#
_symmetry.space_group_name_H-M   'P 1'
#
loop_
_entity.id
_entity.type
_entity.pdbx_description
1 polymer ?
#
loop_
_entity_poly.entity_id
_entity_poly.type
_entity_poly.pdbx_seq_one_letter_code
_entity_poly.pdbx_strand_id
1 'polypeptide(L)'
;MFIESAKLFRKIHEQQQQQSSKTRSQSELATISSSYRKLLSDFLLPPTNEKSFTEVFEKHGTVTLLKQTHYRQLLALWDLCDILYFTDGDKRMTGLKLLQWLNKNDKGIHRFDLQGIMNNSRGPIDHPDFWPCIYKLIFRREFKTLIDFIKIAKNKQFTSKEASQLLDHLLRVIIDVPSIPRTTTATTLKNDQQDTIDKYISDWSKWREKVYKTAESLQKGGDRSILMHQKSLLNALAILHGQQKTILNQADHPTEAIICFILNNHPFATPHEIRTIITNELDISLKHQQDDNERFYAFGMMIKGNIAEALDCFRPDDWWTLVHLVDLFGLSTENLACNYISTIGIQLFDQEDVQQQLYSMEFRTFLILTYVRLLGQQSSLWKYGLDYIKTCGDLGKKALMNYIQCIPTNNSIGVQELLELCIEKDYVKEVVEIYKHEADKGIKDSYSKAIRYLYDIGNYSYLEDICELGIYQFASTGNNANLNHC
;
A
#
# COMPACT_ATOMS: atom_id res chain seq x y z
N MET A 1 9.56 -12.78 5.97
CA MET A 1 8.39 -12.25 5.24
C MET A 1 7.67 -13.33 4.44
N PHE A 2 8.23 -13.83 3.32
CA PHE A 2 7.53 -14.73 2.37
C PHE A 2 6.97 -16.03 2.96
N ILE A 3 7.71 -16.68 3.87
CA ILE A 3 7.26 -17.91 4.54
C ILE A 3 6.04 -17.64 5.43
N GLU A 4 6.14 -16.62 6.28
CA GLU A 4 5.07 -16.26 7.21
C GLU A 4 3.83 -15.72 6.47
N SER A 5 4.02 -15.01 5.36
CA SER A 5 2.89 -14.56 4.53
C SER A 5 2.16 -15.71 3.88
N ALA A 6 2.89 -16.74 3.41
CA ALA A 6 2.28 -17.95 2.84
C ALA A 6 1.50 -18.76 3.88
N LYS A 7 2.04 -18.91 5.09
CA LYS A 7 1.34 -19.55 6.21
C LYS A 7 0.06 -18.80 6.57
N LEU A 8 0.13 -17.46 6.63
CA LEU A 8 -1.03 -16.61 6.87
C LEU A 8 -2.07 -16.77 5.74
N PHE A 9 -1.63 -16.73 4.48
CA PHE A 9 -2.47 -16.91 3.30
C PHE A 9 -3.21 -18.26 3.34
N ARG A 10 -2.49 -19.36 3.58
CA ARG A 10 -3.07 -20.70 3.74
C ARG A 10 -4.16 -20.70 4.82
N LYS A 11 -3.86 -20.17 6.01
CA LYS A 11 -4.79 -20.13 7.14
C LYS A 11 -6.07 -19.35 6.80
N ILE A 12 -5.94 -18.21 6.11
CA ILE A 12 -7.07 -17.39 5.68
C ILE A 12 -7.96 -18.22 4.74
N HIS A 13 -7.40 -18.80 3.68
CA HIS A 13 -8.19 -19.51 2.68
C HIS A 13 -8.78 -20.84 3.16
N GLU A 14 -8.13 -21.53 4.10
CA GLU A 14 -8.72 -22.71 4.77
C GLU A 14 -9.95 -22.33 5.60
N GLN A 15 -9.91 -21.21 6.32
CA GLN A 15 -11.06 -20.71 7.07
C GLN A 15 -12.20 -20.28 6.13
N GLN A 16 -11.87 -19.69 4.97
CA GLN A 16 -12.84 -19.30 3.94
C GLN A 16 -13.62 -20.51 3.40
N GLN A 17 -12.91 -21.60 3.11
CA GLN A 17 -13.50 -22.82 2.55
C GLN A 17 -14.44 -23.51 3.55
N GLN A 18 -14.14 -23.41 4.86
CA GLN A 18 -14.98 -23.95 5.93
C GLN A 18 -16.23 -23.10 6.20
N GLN A 19 -16.17 -21.79 5.90
CA GLN A 19 -17.27 -20.86 6.08
C GLN A 19 -17.98 -20.60 4.74
N SER A 20 -18.79 -21.57 4.29
CA SER A 20 -19.50 -21.50 3.01
C SER A 20 -20.19 -20.16 2.76
N SER A 21 -19.72 -19.39 1.76
CA SER A 21 -20.34 -18.19 1.17
C SER A 21 -20.52 -16.94 2.06
N LYS A 22 -20.05 -16.93 3.31
CA LYS A 22 -20.09 -15.69 4.11
C LYS A 22 -18.90 -14.81 3.81
N THR A 23 -19.21 -13.62 3.32
CA THR A 23 -18.28 -12.52 3.16
C THR A 23 -17.68 -12.12 4.50
N ARG A 24 -16.37 -11.89 4.55
CA ARG A 24 -15.68 -11.56 5.80
C ARG A 24 -16.16 -10.24 6.38
N SER A 25 -16.17 -10.15 7.71
CA SER A 25 -16.44 -8.87 8.36
C SER A 25 -15.28 -7.89 8.13
N GLN A 26 -15.55 -6.59 8.24
CA GLN A 26 -14.50 -5.57 8.17
C GLN A 26 -13.47 -5.73 9.29
N SER A 27 -13.88 -6.17 10.48
CA SER A 27 -12.98 -6.49 11.60
C SER A 27 -11.96 -7.59 11.26
N GLU A 28 -12.40 -8.63 10.54
CA GLU A 28 -11.53 -9.71 10.08
C GLU A 28 -10.57 -9.21 9.00
N LEU A 29 -11.06 -8.43 8.04
CA LEU A 29 -10.21 -7.82 6.99
C LEU A 29 -9.15 -6.89 7.58
N ALA A 30 -9.51 -6.06 8.57
CA ALA A 30 -8.57 -5.20 9.29
C ALA A 30 -7.47 -6.03 9.99
N THR A 31 -7.85 -7.16 10.59
CA THR A 31 -6.91 -8.05 11.29
C THR A 31 -5.93 -8.72 10.31
N ILE A 32 -6.44 -9.16 9.16
CA ILE A 32 -5.62 -9.74 8.09
C ILE A 32 -4.66 -8.70 7.51
N SER A 33 -5.18 -7.51 7.16
CA SER A 33 -4.41 -6.35 6.69
C SER A 33 -3.29 -6.00 7.66
N SER A 34 -3.60 -5.90 8.95
CA SER A 34 -2.62 -5.62 10.01
C SER A 34 -1.52 -6.69 10.09
N SER A 35 -1.87 -7.96 9.86
CA SER A 35 -0.92 -9.07 9.92
C SER A 35 0.07 -9.00 8.76
N TYR A 36 -0.39 -8.74 7.53
CA TYR A 36 0.49 -8.56 6.37
C TYR A 36 1.37 -7.31 6.49
N ARG A 37 0.80 -6.17 6.93
CA ARG A 37 1.57 -4.94 7.16
C ARG A 37 2.65 -5.12 8.21
N LYS A 38 2.39 -5.89 9.26
CA LYS A 38 3.41 -6.23 10.26
C LYS A 38 4.56 -7.00 9.61
N LEU A 39 4.27 -8.01 8.78
CA LEU A 39 5.31 -8.76 8.07
C LEU A 39 6.17 -7.86 7.16
N LEU A 40 5.54 -6.91 6.46
CA LEU A 40 6.24 -5.94 5.61
C LEU A 40 7.06 -4.94 6.44
N SER A 41 6.51 -4.46 7.55
CA SER A 41 7.21 -3.56 8.48
C SER A 41 8.41 -4.25 9.13
N ASP A 42 8.27 -5.51 9.56
CA ASP A 42 9.34 -6.30 10.15
C ASP A 42 10.45 -6.58 9.12
N PHE A 43 10.08 -6.77 7.84
CA PHE A 43 11.04 -6.88 6.73
C PHE A 43 11.81 -5.57 6.46
N LEU A 44 11.19 -4.43 6.74
CA LEU A 44 11.78 -3.10 6.57
C LEU A 44 12.67 -2.65 7.74
N LEU A 45 12.64 -3.35 8.88
CA LEU A 45 13.54 -3.07 10.00
C LEU A 45 14.98 -3.36 9.55
N PRO A 46 15.92 -2.43 9.72
CA PRO A 46 17.32 -2.74 9.47
C PRO A 46 17.76 -3.89 10.38
N PRO A 47 18.70 -4.74 9.94
CA PRO A 47 19.28 -5.75 10.82
C PRO A 47 19.73 -5.06 12.10
N THR A 48 19.25 -5.60 13.23
CA THR A 48 19.32 -5.00 14.57
C THR A 48 20.72 -4.43 14.85
N ASN A 49 20.90 -3.10 14.67
CA ASN A 49 21.96 -2.21 15.19
C ASN A 49 22.11 -0.90 14.39
N GLU A 50 21.47 -0.72 13.23
CA GLU A 50 21.62 0.49 12.40
C GLU A 50 20.52 1.51 12.68
N LYS A 51 20.91 2.72 13.09
CA LYS A 51 19.98 3.79 13.54
C LYS A 51 19.89 4.95 12.57
N SER A 52 20.79 5.05 11.59
CA SER A 52 20.84 6.19 10.66
C SER A 52 20.90 5.77 9.19
N PHE A 53 20.39 6.65 8.32
CA PHE A 53 20.46 6.52 6.87
C PHE A 53 21.92 6.38 6.37
N THR A 54 22.84 7.08 7.03
CA THR A 54 24.28 7.07 6.73
C THR A 54 24.89 5.71 7.02
N GLU A 55 24.55 5.08 8.15
CA GLU A 55 25.04 3.74 8.52
C GLU A 55 24.58 2.66 7.53
N VAL A 56 23.32 2.73 7.08
CA VAL A 56 22.77 1.78 6.09
C VAL A 56 23.44 1.99 4.73
N PHE A 57 23.66 3.24 4.32
CA PHE A 57 24.32 3.55 3.05
C PHE A 57 25.79 3.08 3.05
N GLU A 58 26.53 3.35 4.13
CA GLU A 58 27.94 2.97 4.27
C GLU A 58 28.14 1.45 4.28
N LYS A 59 27.22 0.68 4.86
CA LYS A 59 27.35 -0.79 4.99
C LYS A 59 26.71 -1.59 3.87
N HIS A 60 25.62 -1.11 3.28
CA HIS A 60 24.80 -1.90 2.36
C HIS A 60 24.66 -1.27 0.97
N GLY A 61 25.22 -0.07 0.78
CA GLY A 61 25.26 0.63 -0.50
C GLY A 61 23.91 1.10 -1.01
N THR A 62 23.94 1.74 -2.18
CA THR A 62 22.79 2.41 -2.80
C THR A 62 21.64 1.47 -3.15
N VAL A 63 21.94 0.23 -3.57
CA VAL A 63 20.91 -0.73 -4.02
C VAL A 63 19.99 -1.15 -2.86
N THR A 64 20.55 -1.41 -1.68
CA THR A 64 19.78 -1.79 -0.50
C THR A 64 18.91 -0.64 -0.02
N LEU A 65 19.43 0.58 -0.08
CA LEU A 65 18.70 1.78 0.27
C LEU A 65 17.52 2.05 -0.67
N LEU A 66 17.72 1.87 -1.98
CA LEU A 66 16.64 1.99 -2.97
C LEU A 66 15.54 0.96 -2.72
N LYS A 67 15.91 -0.30 -2.42
CA LYS A 67 14.95 -1.34 -2.03
C LYS A 67 14.18 -0.99 -0.75
N GLN A 68 14.83 -0.53 0.31
CA GLN A 68 14.14 -0.10 1.53
C GLN A 68 13.19 1.07 1.28
N THR A 69 13.61 2.04 0.47
CA THR A 69 12.77 3.18 0.09
C THR A 69 11.54 2.73 -0.69
N HIS A 70 11.73 1.76 -1.60
CA HIS A 70 10.65 1.13 -2.34
C HIS A 70 9.66 0.38 -1.44
N TYR A 71 10.10 -0.54 -0.58
CA TYR A 71 9.17 -1.24 0.31
C TYR A 71 8.47 -0.31 1.31
N ARG A 72 9.08 0.81 1.70
CA ARG A 72 8.42 1.86 2.49
C ARG A 72 7.30 2.56 1.69
N GLN A 73 7.44 2.72 0.37
CA GLN A 73 6.36 3.19 -0.50
C GLN A 73 5.17 2.27 -0.44
N LEU A 74 5.44 0.98 -0.61
CA LEU A 74 4.41 -0.04 -0.68
C LEU A 74 3.68 -0.17 0.65
N LEU A 75 4.41 -0.10 1.78
CA LEU A 75 3.79 -0.05 3.10
C LEU A 75 2.93 1.20 3.29
N ALA A 76 3.37 2.37 2.80
CA ALA A 76 2.57 3.58 2.85
C ALA A 76 1.27 3.43 2.05
N LEU A 77 1.33 2.87 0.84
CA LEU A 77 0.13 2.64 0.04
C LEU A 77 -0.80 1.60 0.68
N TRP A 78 -0.26 0.56 1.30
CA TRP A 78 -1.05 -0.39 2.07
C TRP A 78 -1.72 0.27 3.28
N ASP A 79 -1.00 1.11 4.04
CA ASP A 79 -1.57 1.90 5.13
C ASP A 79 -2.75 2.76 4.64
N LEU A 80 -2.68 3.29 3.42
CA LEU A 80 -3.77 4.05 2.81
C LEU A 80 -4.98 3.17 2.49
N CYS A 81 -4.76 1.97 1.91
CA CYS A 81 -5.83 0.99 1.69
C CYS A 81 -6.53 0.63 3.00
N ASP A 82 -5.75 0.44 4.07
CA ASP A 82 -6.28 0.12 5.39
C ASP A 82 -7.18 1.23 5.94
N ILE A 83 -6.76 2.50 5.82
CA ILE A 83 -7.53 3.67 6.26
C ILE A 83 -8.85 3.80 5.48
N LEU A 84 -8.82 3.55 4.17
CA LEU A 84 -9.96 3.82 3.27
C LEU A 84 -10.95 2.67 3.16
N TYR A 85 -10.50 1.41 3.27
CA TYR A 85 -11.29 0.24 2.91
C TYR A 85 -11.40 -0.82 4.02
N PHE A 86 -10.33 -1.07 4.79
CA PHE A 86 -10.30 -2.22 5.70
C PHE A 86 -10.62 -1.88 7.16
N THR A 87 -10.38 -0.64 7.61
CA THR A 87 -10.54 -0.28 9.03
C THR A 87 -11.99 -0.37 9.51
N ASP A 88 -12.21 -1.21 10.53
CA ASP A 88 -13.51 -1.47 11.19
C ASP A 88 -13.93 -0.41 12.24
N GLY A 89 -13.00 0.44 12.69
CA GLY A 89 -13.23 1.46 13.73
C GLY A 89 -14.14 2.63 13.30
N ASP A 90 -14.26 3.66 14.16
CA ASP A 90 -15.08 4.85 13.84
C ASP A 90 -14.60 5.49 12.53
N LYS A 91 -15.44 5.33 11.50
CA LYS A 91 -15.17 5.80 10.14
C LYS A 91 -15.21 7.33 10.08
N ARG A 92 -15.84 7.97 11.07
CA ARG A 92 -16.06 9.41 11.17
C ARG A 92 -14.80 10.21 11.49
N MET A 93 -13.59 9.72 11.21
CA MET A 93 -12.34 10.44 11.49
C MET A 93 -11.29 10.20 10.40
N THR A 94 -11.73 9.84 9.21
CA THR A 94 -10.85 9.40 8.13
C THR A 94 -9.89 10.51 7.71
N GLY A 95 -10.33 11.77 7.67
CA GLY A 95 -9.46 12.92 7.38
C GLY A 95 -8.26 13.03 8.35
N LEU A 96 -8.45 12.75 9.64
CA LEU A 96 -7.35 12.80 10.62
C LEU A 96 -6.36 11.64 10.42
N LYS A 97 -6.87 10.44 10.10
CA LYS A 97 -6.03 9.27 9.77
C LYS A 97 -5.21 9.53 8.51
N LEU A 98 -5.82 10.14 7.48
CA LEU A 98 -5.12 10.55 6.25
C LEU A 98 -4.04 11.59 6.52
N LEU A 99 -4.29 12.56 7.40
CA LEU A 99 -3.25 13.54 7.79
C LEU A 99 -2.08 12.87 8.53
N GLN A 100 -2.37 11.95 9.45
CA GLN A 100 -1.32 11.20 10.15
C GLN A 100 -0.48 10.37 9.19
N TRP A 101 -1.15 9.73 8.23
CA TRP A 101 -0.50 9.01 7.14
C TRP A 101 0.39 9.92 6.29
N LEU A 102 -0.12 11.09 5.90
CA LEU A 102 0.62 12.06 5.10
C LEU A 102 1.87 12.57 5.85
N ASN A 103 1.74 12.90 7.14
CA ASN A 103 2.86 13.37 7.97
C ASN A 103 3.88 12.27 8.30
N LYS A 104 3.48 10.99 8.25
CA LYS A 104 4.39 9.84 8.42
C LYS A 104 5.22 9.58 7.16
N ASN A 105 4.61 9.74 5.99
CA ASN A 105 5.18 9.26 4.72
C ASN A 105 5.83 10.35 3.87
N ASP A 106 5.52 11.61 4.12
CA ASP A 106 6.17 12.76 3.50
C ASP A 106 6.84 13.62 4.58
N LYS A 107 8.12 13.94 4.36
CA LYS A 107 9.02 14.50 5.37
C LYS A 107 8.70 15.95 5.79
N GLY A 108 7.66 16.55 5.22
CA GLY A 108 7.14 17.85 5.66
C GLY A 108 8.17 18.97 5.47
N ILE A 109 8.21 19.91 6.41
CA ILE A 109 9.19 21.02 6.42
C ILE A 109 10.32 20.66 7.37
N HIS A 110 11.57 20.74 6.90
CA HIS A 110 12.71 20.49 7.75
C HIS A 110 13.03 21.70 8.65
N ARG A 111 13.60 21.43 9.83
CA ARG A 111 14.05 22.50 10.75
C ARG A 111 15.05 23.44 10.09
N PHE A 112 15.88 22.93 9.18
CA PHE A 112 16.85 23.72 8.44
C PHE A 112 16.17 24.72 7.48
N ASP A 113 15.06 24.33 6.85
CA ASP A 113 14.27 25.21 5.99
C ASP A 113 13.72 26.39 6.80
N LEU A 114 13.18 26.10 7.99
CA LEU A 114 12.70 27.13 8.93
C LEU A 114 13.82 28.09 9.35
N GLN A 115 15.02 27.55 9.62
CA GLN A 115 16.17 28.36 10.00
C GLN A 115 16.68 29.23 8.85
N GLY A 116 16.67 28.73 7.62
CA GLY A 116 16.99 29.49 6.41
C GLY A 116 16.10 30.72 6.26
N ILE A 117 14.79 30.52 6.38
CA ILE A 117 13.79 31.61 6.34
C ILE A 117 14.06 32.63 7.46
N MET A 118 14.35 32.15 8.67
CA MET A 118 14.58 32.99 9.85
C MET A 118 15.86 33.82 9.81
N ASN A 119 16.83 33.41 9.00
CA ASN A 119 18.12 34.08 8.85
C ASN A 119 18.14 35.08 7.68
N ASN A 120 16.99 35.34 7.05
CA ASN A 120 16.91 36.30 5.95
C ASN A 120 17.37 37.70 6.38
N SER A 121 18.30 38.26 5.60
CA SER A 121 18.91 39.58 5.86
C SER A 121 17.91 40.75 5.88
N ARG A 122 16.78 40.62 5.18
CA ARG A 122 15.72 41.64 5.13
C ARG A 122 14.62 41.44 6.17
N GLY A 123 14.70 40.36 6.96
CA GLY A 123 13.65 39.94 7.88
C GLY A 123 12.93 38.69 7.39
N PRO A 124 12.37 37.89 8.31
CA PRO A 124 11.81 36.58 7.99
C PRO A 124 10.59 36.67 7.07
N ILE A 125 9.74 37.68 7.24
CA ILE A 125 8.48 37.85 6.48
C ILE A 125 8.74 38.15 4.99
N ASP A 126 9.87 38.80 4.69
CA ASP A 126 10.28 39.15 3.32
C ASP A 126 10.97 37.99 2.59
N HIS A 127 11.18 36.84 3.25
CA HIS A 127 11.72 35.67 2.58
C HIS A 127 10.67 35.07 1.64
N PRO A 128 11.03 34.68 0.40
CA PRO A 128 10.07 34.14 -0.57
C PRO A 128 9.29 32.94 -0.04
N ASP A 129 9.96 32.05 0.70
CA ASP A 129 9.33 30.84 1.25
C ASP A 129 8.61 31.04 2.59
N PHE A 130 8.56 32.25 3.15
CA PHE A 130 7.92 32.48 4.44
C PHE A 130 6.44 32.12 4.44
N TRP A 131 5.68 32.66 3.48
CA TRP A 131 4.25 32.41 3.36
C TRP A 131 3.92 30.98 2.85
N PRO A 132 4.61 30.45 1.81
CA PRO A 132 4.52 29.03 1.46
C PRO A 132 4.74 28.10 2.65
N CYS A 133 5.75 28.39 3.50
CA CYS A 133 6.00 27.63 4.71
C CYS A 133 4.82 27.70 5.71
N ILE A 134 4.24 28.88 5.93
CA ILE A 134 3.03 29.03 6.75
C ILE A 134 1.88 28.18 6.19
N TYR A 135 1.62 28.23 4.88
CA TYR A 135 0.55 27.44 4.26
C TYR A 135 0.78 25.95 4.47
N LYS A 136 2.01 25.48 4.27
CA LYS A 136 2.39 24.09 4.47
C LYS A 136 2.23 23.64 5.92
N LEU A 137 2.63 24.45 6.90
CA LEU A 137 2.37 24.16 8.32
C LEU A 137 0.87 24.11 8.65
N ILE A 138 0.04 24.94 8.00
CA ILE A 138 -1.42 24.88 8.11
C ILE A 138 -1.98 23.60 7.48
N PHE A 139 -1.57 23.26 6.25
CA PHE A 139 -1.99 22.03 5.56
C PHE A 139 -1.68 20.78 6.39
N ARG A 140 -0.50 20.75 7.01
CA ARG A 140 -0.01 19.66 7.86
C ARG A 140 -0.57 19.68 9.30
N ARG A 141 -1.32 20.74 9.65
CA ARG A 141 -1.82 21.07 11.00
C ARG A 141 -0.75 21.01 12.07
N GLU A 142 0.48 21.41 11.74
CA GLU A 142 1.57 21.57 12.69
C GLU A 142 1.47 22.91 13.43
N PHE A 143 0.31 23.15 14.07
CA PHE A 143 0.00 24.44 14.67
C PHE A 143 0.96 24.84 15.78
N LYS A 144 1.53 23.86 16.51
CA LYS A 144 2.55 24.14 17.52
C LYS A 144 3.82 24.73 16.89
N THR A 145 4.36 24.07 15.87
CA THR A 145 5.50 24.54 15.09
C THR A 145 5.21 25.92 14.49
N LEU A 146 4.01 26.12 13.94
CA LEU A 146 3.58 27.37 13.35
C LEU A 146 3.48 28.52 14.37
N ILE A 147 2.91 28.27 15.56
CA ILE A 147 2.82 29.25 16.63
C ILE A 147 4.23 29.69 17.06
N ASP A 148 5.14 28.73 17.29
CA ASP A 148 6.51 29.01 17.70
C ASP A 148 7.27 29.78 16.59
N PHE A 149 7.09 29.36 15.34
CA PHE A 149 7.65 30.02 14.16
C PHE A 149 7.17 31.48 14.05
N ILE A 150 5.86 31.74 14.15
CA ILE A 150 5.33 33.10 14.06
C ILE A 150 5.80 33.97 15.25
N LYS A 151 5.82 33.43 16.47
CA LYS A 151 6.32 34.15 17.66
C LYS A 151 7.77 34.57 17.51
N ILE A 152 8.62 33.71 16.94
CA ILE A 152 10.02 34.05 16.69
C ILE A 152 10.10 35.11 15.59
N ALA A 153 9.41 34.92 14.45
CA ALA A 153 9.45 35.84 13.31
C ALA A 153 9.00 37.26 13.68
N LYS A 154 7.97 37.37 14.52
CA LYS A 154 7.45 38.64 15.04
C LYS A 154 8.50 39.47 15.78
N ASN A 155 9.40 38.79 16.50
CA ASN A 155 10.38 39.42 17.40
C ASN A 155 11.78 39.56 16.77
N LYS A 156 11.95 39.19 15.50
CA LYS A 156 13.23 39.31 14.80
C LYS A 156 13.52 40.74 14.39
N GLN A 157 14.82 41.06 14.34
CA GLN A 157 15.31 42.32 13.78
C GLN A 157 14.83 42.43 12.32
N PHE A 158 14.41 43.62 11.90
CA PHE A 158 13.84 43.95 10.59
C PHE A 158 12.35 43.60 10.35
N THR A 159 11.65 42.98 11.30
CA THR A 159 10.19 42.87 11.22
C THR A 159 9.54 44.22 11.56
N SER A 160 8.82 44.83 10.60
CA SER A 160 8.10 46.10 10.84
C SER A 160 6.96 45.93 11.85
N LYS A 161 6.55 47.04 12.48
CA LYS A 161 5.46 47.02 13.48
C LYS A 161 4.14 46.55 12.85
N GLU A 162 3.89 46.94 11.62
CA GLU A 162 2.69 46.60 10.87
C GLU A 162 2.71 45.12 10.45
N ALA A 163 3.86 44.60 10.00
CA ALA A 163 4.00 43.18 9.69
C ALA A 163 3.89 42.31 10.96
N SER A 164 4.41 42.80 12.09
CA SER A 164 4.23 42.22 13.42
C SER A 164 2.75 42.15 13.83
N GLN A 165 1.97 43.20 13.55
CA GLN A 165 0.52 43.22 13.77
C GLN A 165 -0.23 42.21 12.88
N LEU A 166 0.16 42.07 11.60
CA LEU A 166 -0.41 41.04 10.72
C LEU A 166 -0.20 39.63 11.28
N LEU A 167 1.01 39.35 11.78
CA LEU A 167 1.31 38.07 12.42
C LEU A 167 0.50 37.85 13.71
N ASP A 168 0.20 38.91 14.48
CA ASP A 168 -0.69 38.83 15.64
C ASP A 168 -2.11 38.42 15.27
N HIS A 169 -2.63 38.90 14.13
CA HIS A 169 -3.95 38.47 13.66
C HIS A 169 -3.99 36.97 13.38
N LEU A 170 -2.93 36.43 12.76
CA LEU A 170 -2.82 34.99 12.51
C LEU A 170 -2.69 34.18 13.82
N LEU A 171 -1.82 34.62 14.74
CA LEU A 171 -1.63 33.98 16.04
C LEU A 171 -2.93 33.89 16.84
N ARG A 172 -3.71 34.98 16.89
CA ARG A 172 -5.00 35.02 17.60
C ARG A 172 -5.95 33.94 17.10
N VAL A 173 -5.92 33.61 15.82
CA VAL A 173 -6.79 32.58 15.24
C VAL A 173 -6.22 31.19 15.49
N ILE A 174 -4.92 30.98 15.31
CA ILE A 174 -4.30 29.65 15.38
C ILE A 174 -4.23 29.09 16.80
N ILE A 175 -4.01 29.95 17.81
CA ILE A 175 -3.92 29.50 19.22
C ILE A 175 -5.21 28.82 19.69
N ASP A 176 -6.35 29.26 19.17
CA ASP A 176 -7.68 28.78 19.58
C ASP A 176 -8.22 27.67 18.66
N VAL A 177 -7.40 27.09 17.78
CA VAL A 177 -7.85 26.02 16.87
C VAL A 177 -8.35 24.83 17.68
N PRO A 178 -9.63 24.41 17.53
CA PRO A 178 -10.15 23.27 18.25
C PRO A 178 -9.42 21.99 17.85
N SER A 179 -9.03 21.22 18.87
CA SER A 179 -8.42 19.91 18.67
C SER A 179 -9.48 18.89 18.30
N ILE A 180 -9.29 18.19 17.18
CA ILE A 180 -10.18 17.11 16.77
C ILE A 180 -10.11 16.01 17.84
N PRO A 181 -11.25 15.59 18.43
CA PRO A 181 -11.27 14.58 19.48
C PRO A 181 -10.65 13.28 18.98
N ARG A 182 -9.70 12.69 19.71
CA ARG A 182 -9.17 11.36 19.37
C ARG A 182 -10.02 10.30 20.07
N THR A 183 -10.75 9.49 19.34
CA THR A 183 -11.47 8.33 19.92
C THR A 183 -10.48 7.19 20.15
N THR A 184 -9.73 7.27 21.26
CA THR A 184 -8.96 6.12 21.75
C THR A 184 -9.89 5.22 22.55
N THR A 185 -10.16 4.03 22.03
CA THR A 185 -10.85 2.87 22.63
C THR A 185 -12.38 2.77 22.48
N ALA A 186 -12.81 1.57 22.10
CA ALA A 186 -14.18 1.16 21.77
C ALA A 186 -15.12 1.03 22.99
N THR A 187 -14.73 1.52 24.16
CA THR A 187 -15.42 1.30 25.45
C THR A 187 -16.05 2.55 26.07
N THR A 188 -15.93 3.73 25.45
CA THR A 188 -16.73 4.89 25.87
C THR A 188 -18.16 4.71 25.39
N LEU A 189 -19.10 4.77 26.33
CA LEU A 189 -20.55 4.71 26.08
C LEU A 189 -20.87 5.62 24.88
N LYS A 190 -21.61 5.11 23.88
CA LYS A 190 -21.89 5.81 22.62
C LYS A 190 -22.41 7.25 22.79
N ASN A 191 -23.03 7.55 23.93
CA ASN A 191 -23.55 8.87 24.28
C ASN A 191 -22.41 9.88 24.60
N ASP A 192 -21.40 9.48 25.38
CA ASP A 192 -20.26 10.35 25.75
C ASP A 192 -19.41 10.75 24.52
N GLN A 193 -19.35 9.87 23.51
CA GLN A 193 -18.66 10.16 22.25
C GLN A 193 -19.42 11.19 21.41
N GLN A 194 -20.76 11.10 21.35
CA GLN A 194 -21.57 12.05 20.60
C GLN A 194 -21.51 13.45 21.23
N ASP A 195 -21.60 13.55 22.56
CA ASP A 195 -21.48 14.83 23.27
C ASP A 195 -20.11 15.49 23.03
N THR A 196 -19.04 14.69 22.94
CA THR A 196 -17.69 15.18 22.63
C THR A 196 -17.60 15.71 21.20
N ILE A 197 -18.22 15.02 20.24
CA ILE A 197 -18.29 15.45 18.83
C ILE A 197 -19.11 16.74 18.72
N ASP A 198 -20.27 16.81 19.36
CA ASP A 198 -21.17 17.97 19.30
C ASP A 198 -20.51 19.21 19.92
N LYS A 199 -19.81 19.04 21.05
CA LYS A 199 -18.98 20.10 21.64
C LYS A 199 -17.92 20.58 20.67
N TYR A 200 -17.17 19.66 20.03
CA TYR A 200 -16.17 20.03 19.04
C TYR A 200 -16.80 20.80 17.86
N ILE A 201 -17.95 20.35 17.33
CA ILE A 201 -18.64 21.02 16.21
C ILE A 201 -19.03 22.45 16.61
N SER A 202 -19.52 22.64 17.83
CA SER A 202 -19.85 23.97 18.37
C SER A 202 -18.61 24.88 18.46
N ASP A 203 -17.52 24.38 19.03
CA ASP A 203 -16.28 25.13 19.19
C ASP A 203 -15.63 25.43 17.82
N TRP A 204 -15.65 24.46 16.90
CA TRP A 204 -15.18 24.60 15.52
C TRP A 204 -15.98 25.63 14.73
N SER A 205 -17.31 25.65 14.87
CA SER A 205 -18.16 26.66 14.20
C SER A 205 -17.84 28.07 14.72
N LYS A 206 -17.71 28.25 16.03
CA LYS A 206 -17.32 29.55 16.63
C LYS A 206 -15.93 29.98 16.18
N TRP A 207 -14.99 29.04 16.12
CA TRP A 207 -13.64 29.30 15.63
C TRP A 207 -13.64 29.70 14.15
N ARG A 208 -14.42 29.03 13.28
CA ARG A 208 -14.55 29.43 11.87
C ARG A 208 -15.13 30.83 11.71
N GLU A 209 -16.13 31.19 12.51
CA GLU A 209 -16.66 32.56 12.53
C GLU A 209 -15.58 33.58 12.92
N LYS A 210 -14.72 33.24 13.89
CA LYS A 210 -13.56 34.07 14.26
C LYS A 210 -12.57 34.23 13.11
N VAL A 211 -12.28 33.16 12.36
CA VAL A 211 -11.43 33.21 11.16
C VAL A 211 -12.03 34.18 10.14
N TYR A 212 -13.32 34.05 9.86
CA TYR A 212 -14.05 34.91 8.91
C TYR A 212 -14.03 36.38 9.32
N LYS A 213 -14.39 36.70 10.56
CA LYS A 213 -14.36 38.09 11.09
C LYS A 213 -12.95 38.69 11.05
N THR A 214 -11.93 37.89 11.31
CA THR A 214 -10.53 38.33 11.21
C THR A 214 -10.18 38.67 9.77
N ALA A 215 -10.56 37.82 8.81
CA ALA A 215 -10.35 38.08 7.39
C ALA A 215 -11.09 39.32 6.90
N GLU A 216 -12.35 39.53 7.32
CA GLU A 216 -13.15 40.71 6.93
C GLU A 216 -12.53 42.02 7.44
N SER A 217 -12.05 42.04 8.70
CA SER A 217 -11.41 43.24 9.26
C SER A 217 -10.12 43.62 8.53
N LEU A 218 -9.39 42.62 8.01
CA LEU A 218 -8.20 42.81 7.20
C LEU A 218 -8.48 43.24 5.75
N GLN A 219 -9.71 43.19 5.25
CA GLN A 219 -9.99 43.66 3.87
C GLN A 219 -10.15 45.18 3.76
N LYS A 220 -10.44 45.87 4.87
CA LYS A 220 -10.93 47.27 4.86
C LYS A 220 -9.84 48.34 5.02
N GLY A 221 -8.55 48.00 4.92
CA GLY A 221 -7.47 48.98 4.97
C GLY A 221 -6.10 48.36 4.88
N GLY A 222 -5.17 49.01 4.18
CA GLY A 222 -3.79 48.54 4.07
C GLY A 222 -2.88 49.61 3.47
N ASP A 223 -1.71 49.80 4.08
CA ASP A 223 -0.60 50.54 3.47
C ASP A 223 -0.07 49.76 2.25
N ARG A 224 0.29 50.47 1.17
CA ARG A 224 0.77 49.84 -0.09
C ARG A 224 2.00 48.97 0.14
N SER A 225 2.82 49.31 1.15
CA SER A 225 4.05 48.60 1.50
C SER A 225 3.81 47.16 1.99
N ILE A 226 2.65 46.87 2.58
CA ILE A 226 2.35 45.60 3.26
C ILE A 226 1.26 44.79 2.54
N LEU A 227 0.69 45.35 1.47
CA LEU A 227 -0.42 44.77 0.72
C LEU A 227 -0.17 43.31 0.28
N MET A 228 1.07 42.98 -0.09
CA MET A 228 1.44 41.60 -0.44
C MET A 228 1.35 40.65 0.75
N HIS A 229 1.90 41.02 1.91
CA HIS A 229 1.82 40.21 3.13
C HIS A 229 0.39 40.11 3.66
N GLN A 230 -0.39 41.19 3.53
CA GLN A 230 -1.81 41.19 3.85
C GLN A 230 -2.58 40.20 2.98
N LYS A 231 -2.33 40.19 1.66
CA LYS A 231 -2.91 39.21 0.75
C LYS A 231 -2.49 37.78 1.13
N SER A 232 -1.22 37.58 1.46
CA SER A 232 -0.72 36.27 1.89
C SER A 232 -1.34 35.81 3.21
N LEU A 233 -1.60 36.72 4.15
CA LEU A 233 -2.35 36.44 5.38
C LEU A 233 -3.81 36.09 5.07
N LEU A 234 -4.47 36.83 4.19
CA LEU A 234 -5.83 36.52 3.74
C LEU A 234 -5.89 35.12 3.12
N ASN A 235 -4.87 34.71 2.36
CA ASN A 235 -4.77 33.34 1.86
C ASN A 235 -4.65 32.32 3.01
N ALA A 236 -3.82 32.58 4.03
CA ALA A 236 -3.71 31.69 5.19
C ALA A 236 -5.05 31.53 5.92
N LEU A 237 -5.77 32.64 6.13
CA LEU A 237 -7.10 32.64 6.75
C LEU A 237 -8.15 31.93 5.88
N ALA A 238 -8.09 32.14 4.57
CA ALA A 238 -8.96 31.44 3.61
C ALA A 238 -8.70 29.92 3.59
N ILE A 239 -7.44 29.48 3.70
CA ILE A 239 -7.09 28.07 3.84
C ILE A 239 -7.69 27.52 5.13
N LEU A 240 -7.46 28.17 6.28
CA LEU A 240 -8.02 27.78 7.58
C LEU A 240 -9.55 27.72 7.58
N HIS A 241 -10.20 28.62 6.85
CA HIS A 241 -11.64 28.64 6.70
C HIS A 241 -12.18 27.50 5.83
N GLY A 242 -11.34 26.89 4.99
CA GLY A 242 -11.73 25.81 4.08
C GLY A 242 -12.06 26.25 2.65
N GLN A 243 -11.56 27.42 2.19
CA GLN A 243 -11.85 27.92 0.85
C GLN A 243 -11.13 27.09 -0.23
N GLN A 244 -11.90 26.32 -0.99
CA GLN A 244 -11.41 25.39 -2.02
C GLN A 244 -10.40 26.01 -2.99
N LYS A 245 -10.75 27.13 -3.65
CA LYS A 245 -9.89 27.75 -4.67
C LYS A 245 -8.53 28.16 -4.11
N THR A 246 -8.50 28.68 -2.88
CA THR A 246 -7.26 29.09 -2.23
C THR A 246 -6.43 27.88 -1.82
N ILE A 247 -7.06 26.84 -1.27
CA ILE A 247 -6.39 25.57 -0.93
C ILE A 247 -5.71 24.96 -2.16
N LEU A 248 -6.45 24.82 -3.27
CA LEU A 248 -5.92 24.24 -4.51
C LEU A 248 -4.79 25.07 -5.13
N ASN A 249 -4.84 26.40 -4.99
CA ASN A 249 -3.83 27.29 -5.56
C ASN A 249 -2.54 27.38 -4.73
N GLN A 250 -2.60 27.07 -3.43
CA GLN A 250 -1.47 27.24 -2.50
C GLN A 250 -0.83 25.93 -2.05
N ALA A 251 -1.50 24.79 -2.26
CA ALA A 251 -0.93 23.48 -1.92
C ALA A 251 0.14 23.06 -2.93
N ASP A 252 1.24 22.49 -2.42
CA ASP A 252 2.31 21.93 -3.26
C ASP A 252 1.80 20.69 -4.02
N HIS A 253 0.95 19.88 -3.34
CA HIS A 253 0.45 18.62 -3.86
C HIS A 253 -1.07 18.44 -3.64
N PRO A 254 -1.77 17.74 -4.55
CA PRO A 254 -3.22 17.52 -4.44
C PRO A 254 -3.61 16.74 -3.18
N THR A 255 -2.73 15.85 -2.70
CA THR A 255 -2.93 15.09 -1.46
C THR A 255 -3.07 16.01 -0.24
N GLU A 256 -2.22 17.03 -0.11
CA GLU A 256 -2.32 18.02 0.98
C GLU A 256 -3.61 18.83 0.87
N ALA A 257 -3.94 19.26 -0.35
CA ALA A 257 -5.15 20.03 -0.62
C ALA A 257 -6.42 19.26 -0.23
N ILE A 258 -6.52 17.99 -0.64
CA ILE A 258 -7.65 17.10 -0.30
C ILE A 258 -7.78 16.97 1.20
N ILE A 259 -6.69 16.60 1.89
CA ILE A 259 -6.72 16.33 3.34
C ILE A 259 -7.09 17.60 4.11
N CYS A 260 -6.51 18.74 3.73
CA CYS A 260 -6.84 20.02 4.35
C CYS A 260 -8.30 20.43 4.13
N PHE A 261 -8.81 20.27 2.90
CA PHE A 261 -10.20 20.57 2.58
C PHE A 261 -11.16 19.72 3.41
N ILE A 262 -10.92 18.40 3.50
CA ILE A 262 -11.73 17.49 4.33
C ILE A 262 -11.67 17.93 5.79
N LEU A 263 -10.49 18.19 6.35
CA LEU A 263 -10.37 18.54 7.76
C LEU A 263 -10.99 19.90 8.12
N ASN A 264 -10.97 20.85 7.19
CA ASN A 264 -11.50 22.19 7.42
C ASN A 264 -12.98 22.32 7.11
N ASN A 265 -13.61 21.39 6.38
CA ASN A 265 -15.03 21.44 6.03
C ASN A 265 -15.85 20.25 6.55
N HIS A 266 -15.26 19.05 6.58
CA HIS A 266 -15.91 17.80 6.95
C HIS A 266 -15.00 16.94 7.87
N PRO A 267 -14.63 17.44 9.07
CA PRO A 267 -13.65 16.79 9.95
C PRO A 267 -14.05 15.37 10.36
N PHE A 268 -15.35 15.06 10.31
CA PHE A 268 -15.88 13.74 10.65
C PHE A 268 -16.39 12.90 9.48
N ALA A 269 -15.99 13.23 8.24
CA ALA A 269 -16.41 12.45 7.07
C ALA A 269 -15.86 11.01 7.12
N THR A 270 -16.75 10.07 6.77
CA THR A 270 -16.44 8.68 6.50
C THR A 270 -15.70 8.51 5.17
N PRO A 271 -15.02 7.38 4.92
CA PRO A 271 -14.35 7.16 3.64
C PRO A 271 -15.28 7.34 2.44
N HIS A 272 -16.52 6.83 2.53
CA HIS A 272 -17.52 6.96 1.47
C HIS A 272 -17.92 8.43 1.22
N GLU A 273 -18.21 9.19 2.29
CA GLU A 273 -18.52 10.62 2.18
C GLU A 273 -17.35 11.40 1.58
N ILE A 274 -16.10 11.08 1.97
CA ILE A 274 -14.90 11.68 1.38
C ILE A 274 -14.85 11.45 -0.13
N ARG A 275 -15.16 10.24 -0.62
CA ARG A 275 -15.17 9.96 -2.07
C ARG A 275 -16.20 10.84 -2.79
N THR A 276 -17.40 10.95 -2.21
CA THR A 276 -18.48 11.77 -2.76
C THR A 276 -18.12 13.25 -2.77
N ILE A 277 -17.59 13.78 -1.67
CA ILE A 277 -17.12 15.16 -1.55
C ILE A 277 -16.06 15.44 -2.60
N ILE A 278 -15.09 14.55 -2.77
CA ILE A 278 -13.99 14.78 -3.71
C ILE A 278 -14.47 14.73 -5.16
N THR A 279 -15.37 13.82 -5.48
CA THR A 279 -15.92 13.70 -6.84
C THR A 279 -16.79 14.89 -7.22
N ASN A 280 -17.53 15.45 -6.27
CA ASN A 280 -18.53 16.49 -6.53
C ASN A 280 -18.03 17.91 -6.29
N GLU A 281 -17.26 18.12 -5.23
CA GLU A 281 -16.90 19.45 -4.74
C GLU A 281 -15.49 19.85 -5.15
N LEU A 282 -14.58 18.89 -5.28
CA LEU A 282 -13.18 19.13 -5.61
C LEU A 282 -12.92 18.73 -7.07
N ASP A 283 -13.00 19.70 -7.99
CA ASP A 283 -12.52 19.54 -9.37
C ASP A 283 -10.99 19.47 -9.39
N ILE A 284 -10.48 18.36 -8.85
CA ILE A 284 -9.11 17.95 -9.00
C ILE A 284 -9.10 17.22 -10.33
N SER A 285 -9.08 18.02 -11.40
CA SER A 285 -8.20 17.69 -12.51
C SER A 285 -6.86 17.44 -11.82
N LEU A 286 -6.55 16.16 -11.59
CA LEU A 286 -5.24 15.68 -11.17
C LEU A 286 -4.36 16.12 -12.30
N LYS A 287 -3.94 17.39 -12.25
CA LYS A 287 -3.17 18.02 -13.30
C LYS A 287 -2.02 17.06 -13.45
N HIS A 288 -1.96 16.43 -14.63
CA HIS A 288 -0.82 15.68 -15.09
C HIS A 288 0.33 16.69 -15.27
N GLN A 289 0.69 17.39 -14.21
CA GLN A 289 2.03 17.89 -14.08
C GLN A 289 2.85 16.63 -13.92
N GLN A 290 3.80 16.49 -14.83
CA GLN A 290 4.73 15.39 -14.98
C GLN A 290 5.64 15.29 -13.75
N ASP A 291 5.05 15.14 -12.56
CA ASP A 291 5.77 14.87 -11.34
C ASP A 291 5.90 13.36 -11.20
N ASP A 292 7.14 12.89 -11.14
CA ASP A 292 7.64 11.51 -11.04
C ASP A 292 7.13 10.72 -9.81
N ASN A 293 6.09 11.17 -9.11
CA ASN A 293 5.68 10.59 -7.83
C ASN A 293 4.40 9.77 -7.96
N GLU A 294 4.55 8.57 -8.53
CA GLU A 294 3.55 7.49 -8.67
C GLU A 294 2.67 7.31 -7.43
N ARG A 295 3.22 7.54 -6.21
CA ARG A 295 2.48 7.44 -4.94
C ARG A 295 1.29 8.39 -4.84
N PHE A 296 1.42 9.63 -5.31
CA PHE A 296 0.38 10.65 -5.17
C PHE A 296 -0.75 10.44 -6.18
N TYR A 297 -0.40 9.97 -7.36
CA TYR A 297 -1.38 9.51 -8.34
C TYR A 297 -2.16 8.30 -7.79
N ALA A 298 -1.46 7.31 -7.21
CA ALA A 298 -2.09 6.17 -6.53
C ALA A 298 -3.05 6.64 -5.42
N PHE A 299 -2.64 7.60 -4.58
CA PHE A 299 -3.50 8.18 -3.56
C PHE A 299 -4.79 8.77 -4.13
N GLY A 300 -4.67 9.57 -5.20
CA GLY A 300 -5.83 10.18 -5.86
C GLY A 300 -6.81 9.12 -6.38
N MET A 301 -6.28 8.04 -6.96
CA MET A 301 -7.10 6.94 -7.49
C MET A 301 -7.76 6.11 -6.39
N MET A 302 -7.04 5.77 -5.31
CA MET A 302 -7.65 5.10 -4.15
C MET A 302 -8.76 5.96 -3.54
N ILE A 303 -8.54 7.25 -3.35
CA ILE A 303 -9.57 8.10 -2.77
C ILE A 303 -10.81 8.20 -3.68
N LYS A 304 -10.65 8.18 -5.00
CA LYS A 304 -11.79 8.13 -5.94
C LYS A 304 -12.50 6.77 -5.96
N GLY A 305 -11.94 5.75 -5.31
CA GLY A 305 -12.43 4.38 -5.40
C GLY A 305 -11.89 3.60 -6.60
N ASN A 306 -10.99 4.20 -7.40
CA ASN A 306 -10.35 3.54 -8.52
C ASN A 306 -9.12 2.76 -8.06
N ILE A 307 -9.36 1.65 -7.36
CA ILE A 307 -8.31 0.84 -6.75
C ILE A 307 -7.42 0.20 -7.84
N ALA A 308 -7.99 -0.14 -8.99
CA ALA A 308 -7.27 -0.70 -10.13
C ALA A 308 -6.13 0.20 -10.61
N GLU A 309 -6.44 1.43 -11.01
CA GLU A 309 -5.42 2.39 -11.46
C GLU A 309 -4.42 2.74 -10.34
N ALA A 310 -4.88 2.73 -9.09
CA ALA A 310 -3.99 2.92 -7.96
C ALA A 310 -3.01 1.75 -7.80
N LEU A 311 -3.45 0.52 -8.04
CA LEU A 311 -2.64 -0.69 -7.98
C LEU A 311 -1.65 -0.77 -9.16
N ASP A 312 -1.94 -0.19 -10.31
CA ASP A 312 -0.98 -0.12 -11.43
C ASP A 312 0.24 0.74 -11.13
N CYS A 313 0.13 1.64 -10.14
CA CYS A 313 1.27 2.39 -9.61
C CYS A 313 2.24 1.50 -8.81
N PHE A 314 1.82 0.29 -8.44
CA PHE A 314 2.68 -0.70 -7.82
C PHE A 314 3.42 -1.39 -8.96
N ARG A 315 4.66 -0.98 -9.20
CA ARG A 315 5.50 -1.57 -10.26
C ARG A 315 5.51 -3.11 -10.16
N PRO A 316 5.56 -3.83 -11.29
CA PRO A 316 5.54 -5.29 -11.33
C PRO A 316 6.76 -5.97 -10.68
N ASP A 317 7.71 -5.22 -10.13
CA ASP A 317 8.85 -5.79 -9.40
C ASP A 317 8.48 -6.31 -8.00
N ASP A 318 7.29 -5.95 -7.46
CA ASP A 318 6.79 -6.47 -6.18
C ASP A 318 5.42 -7.15 -6.27
N TRP A 319 5.44 -8.35 -6.85
CA TRP A 319 4.31 -9.27 -6.90
C TRP A 319 3.76 -9.65 -5.51
N TRP A 320 4.58 -9.60 -4.45
CA TRP A 320 4.11 -9.95 -3.11
C TRP A 320 3.06 -8.96 -2.64
N THR A 321 3.33 -7.66 -2.72
CA THR A 321 2.37 -6.64 -2.28
C THR A 321 1.08 -6.70 -3.11
N LEU A 322 1.22 -6.82 -4.43
CA LEU A 322 0.09 -6.82 -5.36
C LEU A 322 -0.85 -8.02 -5.15
N VAL A 323 -0.30 -9.24 -5.05
CA VAL A 323 -1.11 -10.46 -4.82
C VAL A 323 -1.89 -10.38 -3.51
N HIS A 324 -1.24 -9.99 -2.42
CA HIS A 324 -1.88 -10.01 -1.11
C HIS A 324 -2.91 -8.87 -0.95
N LEU A 325 -2.68 -7.71 -1.57
CA LEU A 325 -3.67 -6.63 -1.59
C LEU A 325 -4.88 -7.01 -2.44
N VAL A 326 -4.68 -7.53 -3.66
CA VAL A 326 -5.78 -7.95 -4.53
C VAL A 326 -6.56 -9.11 -3.92
N ASP A 327 -5.89 -10.06 -3.29
CA ASP A 327 -6.55 -11.13 -2.55
C ASP A 327 -7.42 -10.55 -1.42
N LEU A 328 -6.87 -9.64 -0.61
CA LEU A 328 -7.60 -9.00 0.48
C LEU A 328 -8.81 -8.19 0.00
N PHE A 329 -8.68 -7.50 -1.15
CA PHE A 329 -9.79 -6.83 -1.81
C PHE A 329 -10.84 -7.79 -2.37
N GLY A 330 -10.42 -8.92 -2.94
CA GLY A 330 -11.33 -10.00 -3.38
C GLY A 330 -12.06 -10.67 -2.21
N LEU A 331 -11.50 -10.63 -1.00
CA LEU A 331 -12.17 -11.05 0.23
C LEU A 331 -13.22 -10.04 0.74
N SER A 332 -13.25 -8.82 0.19
CA SER A 332 -14.20 -7.76 0.53
C SER A 332 -15.40 -7.72 -0.42
N THR A 333 -16.58 -7.34 0.09
CA THR A 333 -17.86 -7.32 -0.65
C THR A 333 -18.05 -6.15 -1.62
N GLU A 334 -17.20 -5.13 -1.57
CA GLU A 334 -17.24 -4.07 -2.57
C GLU A 334 -16.68 -4.68 -3.86
N ASN A 335 -17.56 -4.91 -4.85
CA ASN A 335 -17.27 -5.41 -6.20
C ASN A 335 -16.02 -4.75 -6.81
N LEU A 336 -14.84 -5.25 -6.45
CA LEU A 336 -13.61 -5.20 -7.24
C LEU A 336 -13.67 -6.23 -8.37
N ALA A 337 -14.87 -6.54 -8.84
CA ALA A 337 -15.12 -7.04 -10.19
C ALA A 337 -14.76 -5.94 -11.22
N CYS A 338 -13.48 -5.57 -11.20
CA CYS A 338 -12.64 -5.37 -12.35
C CYS A 338 -13.32 -4.70 -13.56
N ASN A 339 -13.30 -3.37 -13.57
CA ASN A 339 -13.00 -2.63 -14.81
C ASN A 339 -11.54 -2.86 -15.29
N TYR A 340 -10.82 -3.82 -14.69
CA TYR A 340 -9.46 -4.26 -15.00
C TYR A 340 -9.36 -5.12 -16.28
N ILE A 341 -10.48 -5.61 -16.83
CA ILE A 341 -10.48 -6.65 -17.87
C ILE A 341 -9.84 -6.19 -19.20
N SER A 342 -9.81 -4.88 -19.51
CA SER A 342 -9.38 -4.45 -20.85
C SER A 342 -7.96 -3.91 -21.00
N THR A 343 -7.27 -3.45 -19.95
CA THR A 343 -6.13 -2.51 -20.19
C THR A 343 -4.76 -3.06 -19.78
N ILE A 344 -4.60 -3.65 -18.59
CA ILE A 344 -3.28 -4.17 -18.15
C ILE A 344 -2.95 -5.54 -18.75
N GLY A 345 -3.95 -6.39 -18.98
CA GLY A 345 -3.76 -7.66 -19.69
C GLY A 345 -3.19 -7.49 -21.11
N ILE A 346 -3.43 -6.32 -21.73
CA ILE A 346 -2.96 -5.98 -23.09
C ILE A 346 -1.55 -5.38 -23.07
N GLN A 347 -1.20 -4.57 -22.07
CA GLN A 347 0.09 -3.86 -22.06
C GLN A 347 1.29 -4.70 -21.58
N LEU A 348 1.07 -5.77 -20.82
CA LEU A 348 2.16 -6.60 -20.31
C LEU A 348 2.62 -7.70 -21.29
N PHE A 349 1.86 -7.98 -22.37
CA PHE A 349 2.14 -9.12 -23.25
C PHE A 349 1.87 -8.82 -24.73
N ASP A 350 2.97 -8.72 -25.49
CA ASP A 350 3.05 -8.43 -26.94
C ASP A 350 2.80 -9.69 -27.83
N GLN A 351 2.15 -10.73 -27.30
CA GLN A 351 1.93 -12.00 -28.03
C GLN A 351 0.45 -12.36 -28.15
N GLU A 352 -0.06 -12.35 -29.38
CA GLU A 352 -1.48 -12.54 -29.75
C GLU A 352 -2.09 -13.87 -29.25
N ASP A 353 -1.30 -14.94 -29.12
CA ASP A 353 -1.81 -16.27 -28.71
C ASP A 353 -2.07 -16.41 -27.19
N VAL A 354 -1.37 -15.63 -26.35
CA VAL A 354 -1.59 -15.63 -24.89
C VAL A 354 -2.84 -14.79 -24.54
N GLN A 355 -3.17 -13.81 -25.38
CA GLN A 355 -4.29 -12.91 -25.17
C GLN A 355 -5.65 -13.64 -25.15
N GLN A 356 -5.87 -14.62 -26.03
CA GLN A 356 -7.15 -15.35 -26.11
C GLN A 356 -7.50 -16.16 -24.84
N GLN A 357 -6.52 -16.75 -24.15
CA GLN A 357 -6.77 -17.44 -22.87
C GLN A 357 -6.88 -16.46 -21.68
N LEU A 358 -6.13 -15.36 -21.72
CA LEU A 358 -6.16 -14.31 -20.69
C LEU A 358 -7.51 -13.60 -20.59
N TYR A 359 -8.27 -13.47 -21.69
CA TYR A 359 -9.60 -12.82 -21.69
C TYR A 359 -10.66 -13.54 -20.82
N SER A 360 -10.40 -14.76 -20.35
CA SER A 360 -11.32 -15.54 -19.50
C SER A 360 -10.87 -15.74 -18.05
N MET A 361 -9.66 -15.29 -17.69
CA MET A 361 -9.08 -15.52 -16.37
C MET A 361 -9.37 -14.37 -15.42
N GLU A 362 -9.83 -14.69 -14.21
CA GLU A 362 -9.95 -13.72 -13.11
C GLU A 362 -8.58 -13.10 -12.78
N PHE A 363 -8.49 -11.76 -12.70
CA PHE A 363 -7.23 -11.05 -12.45
C PHE A 363 -6.52 -11.49 -11.16
N ARG A 364 -7.28 -11.77 -10.09
CA ARG A 364 -6.74 -12.37 -8.85
C ARG A 364 -6.01 -13.68 -9.14
N THR A 365 -6.63 -14.58 -9.90
CA THR A 365 -6.04 -15.86 -10.29
C THR A 365 -4.77 -15.65 -11.12
N PHE A 366 -4.80 -14.73 -12.09
CA PHE A 366 -3.61 -14.38 -12.89
C PHE A 366 -2.43 -13.90 -12.03
N LEU A 367 -2.66 -12.97 -11.11
CA LEU A 367 -1.62 -12.44 -10.23
C LEU A 367 -1.03 -13.53 -9.34
N ILE A 368 -1.89 -14.37 -8.76
CA ILE A 368 -1.45 -15.49 -7.92
C ILE A 368 -0.55 -16.43 -8.72
N LEU A 369 -0.97 -16.85 -9.92
CA LEU A 369 -0.18 -17.79 -10.74
C LEU A 369 1.15 -17.18 -11.20
N THR A 370 1.17 -15.88 -11.51
CA THR A 370 2.40 -15.15 -11.84
C THR A 370 3.36 -15.12 -10.65
N TYR A 371 2.86 -14.78 -9.45
CA TYR A 371 3.67 -14.75 -8.24
C TYR A 371 4.19 -16.13 -7.84
N VAL A 372 3.35 -17.16 -7.95
CA VAL A 372 3.73 -18.54 -7.73
C VAL A 372 4.92 -18.92 -8.59
N ARG A 373 4.92 -18.62 -9.90
CA ARG A 373 6.05 -18.91 -10.79
C ARG A 373 7.38 -18.35 -10.26
N LEU A 374 7.36 -17.17 -9.65
CA LEU A 374 8.56 -16.55 -9.05
C LEU A 374 9.00 -17.26 -7.76
N LEU A 375 8.05 -17.72 -6.93
CA LEU A 375 8.35 -18.56 -5.77
C LEU A 375 8.98 -19.90 -6.19
N GLY A 376 8.51 -20.46 -7.30
CA GLY A 376 9.00 -21.71 -7.86
C GLY A 376 10.47 -21.66 -8.23
N GLN A 377 10.97 -20.51 -8.69
CA GLN A 377 12.39 -20.34 -9.06
C GLN A 377 13.33 -20.30 -7.84
N GLN A 378 12.81 -20.20 -6.62
CA GLN A 378 13.59 -20.07 -5.39
C GLN A 378 13.61 -21.39 -4.59
N SER A 379 14.80 -21.94 -4.36
CA SER A 379 14.99 -23.29 -3.79
C SER A 379 14.40 -23.50 -2.39
N SER A 380 14.20 -22.43 -1.62
CA SER A 380 13.63 -22.48 -0.26
C SER A 380 12.16 -22.07 -0.20
N LEU A 381 11.58 -21.53 -1.28
CA LEU A 381 10.23 -20.95 -1.28
C LEU A 381 9.22 -21.73 -2.11
N TRP A 382 9.65 -22.62 -3.00
CA TRP A 382 8.76 -23.30 -3.95
C TRP A 382 7.58 -24.03 -3.28
N LYS A 383 7.79 -24.63 -2.10
CA LYS A 383 6.74 -25.37 -1.38
C LYS A 383 5.58 -24.49 -0.95
N TYR A 384 5.84 -23.20 -0.70
CA TYR A 384 4.81 -22.25 -0.34
C TYR A 384 3.97 -21.82 -1.54
N GLY A 385 4.49 -21.91 -2.77
CA GLY A 385 3.69 -21.64 -3.97
C GLY A 385 2.48 -22.56 -4.11
N LEU A 386 2.57 -23.79 -3.60
CA LEU A 386 1.49 -24.79 -3.61
C LEU A 386 0.29 -24.32 -2.79
N ASP A 387 0.53 -23.56 -1.72
CA ASP A 387 -0.53 -22.97 -0.89
C ASP A 387 -1.37 -21.97 -1.70
N TYR A 388 -0.72 -21.20 -2.57
CA TYR A 388 -1.39 -20.22 -3.41
C TYR A 388 -2.12 -20.89 -4.59
N ILE A 389 -1.48 -21.86 -5.25
CA ILE A 389 -2.08 -22.61 -6.38
C ILE A 389 -3.42 -23.24 -5.96
N LYS A 390 -3.49 -23.82 -4.76
CA LYS A 390 -4.69 -24.47 -4.24
C LYS A 390 -5.91 -23.53 -4.19
N THR A 391 -5.70 -22.21 -4.10
CA THR A 391 -6.79 -21.22 -4.04
C THR A 391 -7.33 -20.80 -5.41
N CYS A 392 -6.74 -21.30 -6.51
CA CYS A 392 -7.11 -20.95 -7.87
C CYS A 392 -8.05 -21.98 -8.55
N GLY A 393 -8.65 -22.89 -7.78
CA GLY A 393 -9.59 -23.90 -8.31
C GLY A 393 -8.98 -24.75 -9.43
N ASP A 394 -9.74 -24.98 -10.49
CA ASP A 394 -9.31 -25.83 -11.62
C ASP A 394 -8.18 -25.22 -12.45
N LEU A 395 -8.09 -23.88 -12.53
CA LEU A 395 -6.95 -23.20 -13.16
C LEU A 395 -5.66 -23.44 -12.37
N GLY A 396 -5.74 -23.46 -11.04
CA GLY A 396 -4.63 -23.85 -10.17
C GLY A 396 -4.15 -25.27 -10.45
N LYS A 397 -5.06 -26.24 -10.56
CA LYS A 397 -4.72 -27.63 -10.91
C LYS A 397 -3.99 -27.74 -12.23
N LYS A 398 -4.46 -27.02 -13.27
CA LYS A 398 -3.78 -26.98 -14.58
C LYS A 398 -2.39 -26.33 -14.50
N ALA A 399 -2.25 -25.27 -13.72
CA ALA A 399 -0.98 -24.56 -13.55
C ALA A 399 0.05 -25.33 -12.70
N LEU A 400 -0.40 -26.28 -11.86
CA LEU A 400 0.47 -27.08 -11.00
C LEU A 400 1.54 -27.83 -11.79
N MET A 401 1.21 -28.38 -12.96
CA MET A 401 2.17 -29.11 -13.80
C MET A 401 3.31 -28.19 -14.27
N ASN A 402 2.97 -27.01 -14.80
CA ASN A 402 3.97 -26.01 -15.21
C ASN A 402 4.78 -25.50 -14.02
N TYR A 403 4.17 -25.41 -12.85
CA TYR A 403 4.84 -24.98 -11.63
C TYR A 403 5.90 -25.98 -11.17
N ILE A 404 5.59 -27.28 -11.18
CA ILE A 404 6.52 -28.34 -10.83
C ILE A 404 7.78 -28.29 -11.70
N GLN A 405 7.62 -28.02 -12.99
CA GLN A 405 8.74 -27.87 -13.92
C GLN A 405 9.66 -26.68 -13.59
N CYS A 406 9.16 -25.66 -12.90
CA CYS A 406 9.93 -24.48 -12.50
C CYS A 406 10.75 -24.69 -11.21
N ILE A 407 10.55 -25.80 -10.49
CA ILE A 407 11.22 -26.06 -9.21
C ILE A 407 12.70 -26.37 -9.45
N PRO A 408 13.65 -25.77 -8.69
CA PRO A 408 15.06 -25.98 -8.91
C PRO A 408 15.41 -27.40 -8.44
N THR A 409 15.77 -28.27 -9.39
CA THR A 409 16.07 -29.69 -9.14
C THR A 409 17.47 -29.95 -8.61
N ASN A 410 18.19 -28.90 -8.25
CA ASN A 410 19.50 -29.01 -7.60
C ASN A 410 19.38 -29.36 -6.10
N ASN A 411 18.16 -29.54 -5.59
CA ASN A 411 17.87 -29.87 -4.20
C ASN A 411 17.09 -31.20 -4.10
N SER A 412 17.80 -32.32 -3.93
CA SER A 412 17.23 -33.66 -3.80
C SER A 412 16.21 -33.78 -2.66
N ILE A 413 16.36 -32.98 -1.60
CA ILE A 413 15.42 -32.90 -0.48
C ILE A 413 14.09 -32.27 -0.92
N GLY A 414 14.15 -31.26 -1.79
CA GLY A 414 12.95 -30.57 -2.29
C GLY A 414 12.09 -31.45 -3.21
N VAL A 415 12.73 -32.30 -4.01
CA VAL A 415 12.05 -33.27 -4.87
C VAL A 415 11.29 -34.30 -4.03
N GLN A 416 11.91 -34.81 -2.96
CA GLN A 416 11.26 -35.77 -2.08
C GLN A 416 10.06 -35.15 -1.34
N GLU A 417 10.19 -33.94 -0.78
CA GLU A 417 9.07 -33.21 -0.16
C GLU A 417 7.92 -32.98 -1.16
N LEU A 418 8.23 -32.69 -2.43
CA LEU A 418 7.25 -32.48 -3.49
C LEU A 418 6.52 -33.78 -3.85
N LEU A 419 7.25 -34.89 -3.95
CA LEU A 419 6.70 -36.22 -4.19
C LEU A 419 5.75 -36.61 -3.06
N GLU A 420 6.17 -36.46 -1.81
CA GLU A 420 5.33 -36.75 -0.63
C GLU A 420 4.01 -35.96 -0.66
N LEU A 421 4.06 -34.67 -1.03
CA LEU A 421 2.85 -33.86 -1.18
C LEU A 421 1.96 -34.31 -2.34
N CYS A 422 2.55 -34.59 -3.51
CA CYS A 422 1.76 -35.03 -4.68
C CYS A 422 1.10 -36.39 -4.41
N ILE A 423 1.79 -37.28 -3.69
CA ILE A 423 1.26 -38.56 -3.23
C ILE A 423 0.10 -38.35 -2.22
N GLU A 424 0.28 -37.48 -1.23
CA GLU A 424 -0.77 -37.16 -0.24
C GLU A 424 -2.04 -36.59 -0.89
N LYS A 425 -1.89 -35.88 -2.02
CA LYS A 425 -2.99 -35.23 -2.74
C LYS A 425 -3.53 -36.04 -3.94
N ASP A 426 -3.02 -37.26 -4.16
CA ASP A 426 -3.40 -38.14 -5.27
C ASP A 426 -3.17 -37.52 -6.67
N TYR A 427 -2.08 -36.76 -6.80
CA TYR A 427 -1.63 -36.14 -8.04
C TYR A 427 -0.76 -37.12 -8.83
N VAL A 428 -1.38 -38.20 -9.31
CA VAL A 428 -0.68 -39.35 -9.91
C VAL A 428 0.15 -38.96 -11.15
N LYS A 429 -0.38 -38.09 -12.00
CA LYS A 429 0.32 -37.64 -13.22
C LYS A 429 1.56 -36.83 -12.89
N GLU A 430 1.46 -36.00 -11.86
CA GLU A 430 2.51 -35.12 -11.38
C GLU A 430 3.65 -35.93 -10.75
N VAL A 431 3.33 -36.98 -9.98
CA VAL A 431 4.32 -37.89 -9.41
C VAL A 431 5.13 -38.59 -10.51
N VAL A 432 4.45 -39.06 -11.56
CA VAL A 432 5.08 -39.68 -12.74
C VAL A 432 6.08 -38.74 -13.42
N GLU A 433 5.67 -37.50 -13.69
CA GLU A 433 6.52 -36.52 -14.38
C GLU A 433 7.73 -36.09 -13.54
N ILE A 434 7.58 -35.98 -12.21
CA ILE A 434 8.71 -35.70 -11.30
C ILE A 434 9.74 -36.83 -11.37
N TYR A 435 9.30 -38.09 -11.31
CA TYR A 435 10.22 -39.22 -11.40
C TYR A 435 10.92 -39.32 -12.76
N LYS A 436 10.22 -39.03 -13.87
CA LYS A 436 10.84 -38.95 -15.21
C LYS A 436 11.95 -37.90 -15.25
N HIS A 437 11.67 -36.68 -14.75
CA HIS A 437 12.64 -35.59 -14.72
C HIS A 437 13.87 -35.87 -13.84
N GLU A 438 13.69 -36.57 -12.72
CA GLU A 438 14.81 -37.03 -11.88
C GLU A 438 15.65 -38.10 -12.58
N ALA A 439 15.01 -38.98 -13.35
CA ALA A 439 15.68 -40.02 -14.09
C ALA A 439 16.46 -39.48 -15.31
N ASP A 440 15.94 -38.46 -16.01
CA ASP A 440 16.64 -37.73 -17.07
C ASP A 440 17.91 -37.02 -16.55
N LYS A 441 17.95 -36.69 -15.26
CA LYS A 441 19.13 -36.12 -14.58
C LYS A 441 20.15 -37.16 -14.12
N GLY A 442 19.92 -38.43 -14.41
CA GLY A 442 20.84 -39.51 -14.07
C GLY A 442 20.85 -39.90 -12.60
N ILE A 443 19.79 -39.55 -11.85
CA ILE A 443 19.61 -40.01 -10.47
C ILE A 443 19.18 -41.48 -10.53
N LYS A 444 20.00 -42.37 -9.95
CA LYS A 444 19.76 -43.81 -9.89
C LYS A 444 18.52 -44.11 -9.03
N ASP A 445 17.78 -45.16 -9.39
CA ASP A 445 16.53 -45.65 -8.74
C ASP A 445 15.26 -44.81 -8.93
N SER A 446 15.26 -43.73 -9.71
CA SER A 446 14.07 -42.89 -9.90
C SER A 446 12.93 -43.63 -10.64
N TYR A 447 13.25 -44.43 -11.66
CA TYR A 447 12.26 -45.25 -12.37
C TYR A 447 11.68 -46.37 -11.50
N SER A 448 12.52 -47.11 -10.76
CA SER A 448 12.06 -48.15 -9.83
C SER A 448 11.09 -47.60 -8.78
N LYS A 449 11.36 -46.39 -8.25
CA LYS A 449 10.47 -45.72 -7.29
C LYS A 449 9.13 -45.31 -7.93
N ALA A 450 9.17 -44.83 -9.17
CA ALA A 450 7.96 -44.48 -9.92
C ALA A 450 7.07 -45.69 -10.22
N ILE A 451 7.69 -46.79 -10.67
CA ILE A 451 7.03 -48.07 -10.96
C ILE A 451 6.37 -48.62 -9.69
N ARG A 452 7.10 -48.63 -8.57
CA ARG A 452 6.57 -49.09 -7.29
C ARG A 452 5.40 -48.25 -6.81
N TYR A 453 5.50 -46.92 -6.90
CA TYR A 453 4.40 -46.03 -6.55
C TYR A 453 3.15 -46.30 -7.41
N LEU A 454 3.30 -46.38 -8.73
CA LEU A 454 2.20 -46.64 -9.67
C LEU A 454 1.54 -48.01 -9.47
N TYR A 455 2.34 -49.02 -9.11
CA TYR A 455 1.86 -50.34 -8.74
C TYR A 455 1.03 -50.27 -7.44
N ASP A 456 1.52 -49.58 -6.41
CA ASP A 456 0.86 -49.47 -5.10
C ASP A 456 -0.49 -48.74 -5.19
N ILE A 457 -0.64 -47.76 -6.09
CA ILE A 457 -1.91 -47.04 -6.32
C ILE A 457 -2.82 -47.70 -7.38
N GLY A 458 -2.38 -48.80 -8.01
CA GLY A 458 -3.16 -49.54 -9.01
C GLY A 458 -3.37 -48.82 -10.35
N ASN A 459 -2.50 -47.87 -10.72
CA ASN A 459 -2.64 -47.13 -11.98
C ASN A 459 -1.78 -47.73 -13.10
N TYR A 460 -2.27 -48.84 -13.66
CA TYR A 460 -1.53 -49.66 -14.62
C TYR A 460 -1.30 -49.00 -15.99
N SER A 461 -2.09 -48.00 -16.37
CA SER A 461 -1.89 -47.29 -17.66
C SER A 461 -0.59 -46.48 -17.66
N TYR A 462 -0.32 -45.73 -16.59
CA TYR A 462 0.92 -44.98 -16.44
C TYR A 462 2.11 -45.90 -16.13
N LEU A 463 1.86 -47.08 -15.56
CA LEU A 463 2.90 -48.07 -15.26
C LEU A 463 3.54 -48.59 -16.55
N GLU A 464 2.72 -48.86 -17.57
CA GLU A 464 3.19 -49.30 -18.89
C GLU A 464 4.06 -48.22 -19.54
N ASP A 465 3.59 -46.97 -19.55
CA ASP A 465 4.35 -45.82 -20.09
C ASP A 465 5.72 -45.63 -19.41
N ILE A 466 5.78 -45.70 -18.08
CA ILE A 466 7.05 -45.56 -17.34
C ILE A 466 7.97 -46.75 -17.60
N CYS A 467 7.44 -47.97 -17.65
CA CYS A 467 8.23 -49.16 -17.95
C CYS A 467 8.86 -49.09 -19.35
N GLU A 468 8.10 -48.65 -20.36
CA GLU A 468 8.63 -48.45 -21.72
C GLU A 468 9.75 -47.40 -21.76
N LEU A 469 9.57 -46.25 -21.09
CA LEU A 469 10.59 -45.21 -20.95
C LEU A 469 11.86 -45.72 -20.24
N GLY A 470 11.69 -46.47 -19.15
CA GLY A 470 12.80 -47.06 -18.40
C GLY A 470 13.59 -48.07 -19.23
N ILE A 471 12.91 -48.91 -20.01
CA ILE A 471 13.52 -49.88 -20.94
C ILE A 471 14.28 -49.15 -22.05
N TYR A 472 13.69 -48.10 -22.64
CA TYR A 472 14.33 -47.31 -23.69
C TYR A 472 15.60 -46.60 -23.20
N GLN A 473 15.56 -46.03 -21.98
CA GLN A 473 16.73 -45.38 -21.40
C GLN A 473 17.82 -46.39 -21.00
N PHE A 474 17.44 -47.59 -20.54
CA PHE A 474 18.39 -48.68 -20.32
C PHE A 474 19.06 -49.12 -21.63
N ALA A 475 18.28 -49.32 -22.69
CA ALA A 475 18.78 -49.72 -24.00
C ALA A 475 19.74 -48.69 -24.62
N SER A 476 19.51 -47.40 -24.38
CA SER A 476 20.33 -46.31 -24.92
C SER A 476 21.58 -45.98 -24.09
N THR A 477 21.56 -46.20 -22.78
CA THR A 477 22.68 -45.82 -21.89
C THR A 477 23.50 -46.99 -21.35
N GLY A 478 23.01 -48.23 -21.44
CA GLY A 478 23.66 -49.43 -20.90
C GLY A 478 23.78 -49.48 -19.38
N ASN A 479 23.14 -48.54 -18.67
CA ASN A 479 23.30 -48.37 -17.22
C ASN A 479 22.20 -49.12 -16.46
N ASN A 480 22.54 -50.29 -15.92
CA ASN A 480 21.61 -51.24 -15.28
C ASN A 480 21.06 -50.78 -13.91
N ALA A 481 21.44 -49.60 -13.44
CA ALA A 481 21.09 -49.10 -12.10
C ALA A 481 19.60 -48.74 -11.94
N ASN A 482 18.82 -48.66 -13.02
CA ASN A 482 17.42 -48.19 -12.99
C ASN A 482 16.37 -49.31 -13.00
N LEU A 483 16.77 -50.59 -13.15
CA LEU A 483 15.84 -51.73 -13.28
C LEU A 483 16.09 -52.86 -12.26
N ASN A 484 17.15 -52.77 -11.44
CA ASN A 484 17.55 -53.85 -10.53
C ASN A 484 16.62 -54.07 -9.32
N HIS A 485 15.54 -53.30 -9.17
CA HIS A 485 14.61 -53.40 -8.06
C HIS A 485 13.11 -53.39 -8.47
N CYS A 486 12.80 -53.68 -9.74
CA CYS A 486 11.42 -54.02 -10.13
C CYS A 486 11.02 -55.39 -9.57
#